data_AF-A0A937W8M3-F1
#
_entry.id   AF-A0A937W8M3-F1
#
_cell.length_a   1.000
_cell.length_b   1.000
_cell.length_c   1.000
_cell.angle_alpha   90.00
_cell.angle_beta   90.00
_cell.angle_gamma   90.00
#
_symmetry.space_group_name_H-M   'P 1'
#
loop_
_entity.id
_entity.type
_entity.pdbx_description
1 polymer ?
#
loop_
_entity_poly.entity_id
_entity_poly.type
_entity_poly.pdbx_seq_one_letter_code
_entity_poly.pdbx_strand_id
1 'polypeptide(L)'
;MIGFPLSPAKKLYAGSKALYANDYSDDIFRYEGTPSWVWPRVGGPGAAFAVNDVALYGISPDGQAVMRRHHGTGEKWTRIGGLPPGEKKILHIWAEGKELYIGTRAID
;
A
#
# COMPACT_ATOMS: atom_id res chain seq x y z
N MET A 1 -18.76 5.86 13.53
CA MET A 1 -18.85 4.86 12.45
C MET A 1 -17.79 5.24 11.42
N ILE A 2 -16.68 4.50 11.33
CA ILE A 2 -15.57 4.84 10.41
C ILE A 2 -15.22 3.61 9.58
N GLY A 3 -15.71 3.58 8.35
CA GLY A 3 -15.13 2.75 7.31
C GLY A 3 -15.87 2.96 6.00
N PHE A 4 -15.12 2.81 4.92
CA PHE A 4 -15.33 3.40 3.59
C PHE A 4 -15.98 4.80 3.62
N PRO A 5 -15.24 5.90 3.34
CA PRO A 5 -15.93 7.03 2.71
C PRO A 5 -16.65 6.48 1.47
N LEU A 6 -17.78 7.08 1.13
CA LEU A 6 -18.72 6.74 0.06
C LEU A 6 -18.10 6.69 -1.37
N SER A 7 -16.78 6.64 -1.49
CA SER A 7 -16.02 6.61 -2.73
C SER A 7 -15.77 5.18 -3.21
N PRO A 8 -15.94 4.93 -4.51
CA PRO A 8 -15.54 3.66 -5.11
C PRO A 8 -14.04 3.41 -4.95
N ALA A 9 -13.66 2.13 -4.93
CA ALA A 9 -12.26 1.74 -4.98
C ALA A 9 -11.61 2.22 -6.29
N LYS A 10 -10.43 2.81 -6.18
CA LYS A 10 -9.59 3.23 -7.31
C LYS A 10 -8.79 2.04 -7.86
N LYS A 11 -8.18 1.23 -6.98
CA LYS A 11 -7.46 -0.01 -7.34
C LYS A 11 -7.64 -1.07 -6.25
N LEU A 12 -7.54 -2.33 -6.67
CA LEU A 12 -7.44 -3.49 -5.78
C LEU A 12 -5.99 -4.00 -5.73
N TYR A 13 -5.59 -4.47 -4.56
CA TYR A 13 -4.30 -5.10 -4.31
C TYR A 13 -4.55 -6.45 -3.64
N ALA A 14 -4.21 -7.53 -4.34
CA ALA A 14 -4.45 -8.89 -3.88
C ALA A 14 -3.14 -9.68 -3.83
N GLY A 15 -3.00 -10.49 -2.78
CA GLY A 15 -1.91 -11.42 -2.56
C GLY A 15 -2.34 -12.43 -1.50
N SER A 16 -1.58 -13.50 -1.31
CA SER A 16 -1.98 -14.65 -0.48
C SER A 16 -2.36 -14.28 0.95
N LYS A 17 -1.87 -13.14 1.46
CA LYS A 17 -2.15 -12.67 2.82
C LYS A 17 -3.51 -12.01 3.01
N ALA A 18 -3.94 -11.15 2.07
CA ALA A 18 -5.14 -10.33 2.21
C ALA A 18 -5.50 -9.58 0.92
N LEU A 19 -6.74 -9.09 0.88
CA LEU A 19 -7.23 -8.17 -0.13
C LEU A 19 -7.29 -6.75 0.44
N TYR A 20 -6.82 -5.79 -0.35
CA TYR A 20 -6.85 -4.37 -0.04
C TYR A 20 -7.41 -3.57 -1.21
N ALA A 21 -7.88 -2.37 -0.93
CA ALA A 21 -8.31 -1.39 -1.92
C ALA A 21 -7.85 0.00 -1.49
N ASN A 22 -7.44 0.84 -2.44
CA ASN A 22 -7.30 2.27 -2.17
C ASN A 22 -8.47 3.06 -2.77
N ASP A 23 -8.76 4.22 -2.19
CA ASP A 23 -9.75 5.16 -2.69
C ASP A 23 -9.13 6.24 -3.59
N TYR A 24 -9.92 7.25 -3.94
CA TYR A 24 -9.45 8.39 -4.76
C TYR A 24 -8.63 9.42 -3.97
N SER A 25 -8.64 9.35 -2.64
CA SER A 25 -7.69 10.05 -1.76
C SER A 25 -6.39 9.26 -1.57
N ASP A 26 -6.27 8.11 -2.23
CA ASP A 26 -5.16 7.15 -2.16
C ASP A 26 -4.95 6.52 -0.77
N ASP A 27 -5.91 6.67 0.15
CA ASP A 27 -5.95 5.96 1.43
C ASP A 27 -6.17 4.47 1.19
N ILE A 28 -5.55 3.61 2.01
CA ILE A 28 -5.62 2.14 1.84
C ILE A 28 -6.52 1.50 2.90
N PHE A 29 -7.35 0.57 2.46
CA PHE A 29 -8.36 -0.14 3.25
C PHE A 29 -8.19 -1.65 3.12
N ARG A 30 -8.48 -2.40 4.19
CA ARG A 30 -8.33 -3.87 4.22
C ARG A 30 -9.68 -4.57 4.23
N TYR A 31 -9.83 -5.58 3.39
CA TYR A 31 -10.97 -6.48 3.48
C TYR A 31 -10.84 -7.41 4.69
N GLU A 32 -11.87 -7.47 5.53
CA GLU A 32 -11.90 -8.29 6.75
C GLU A 32 -12.83 -9.53 6.66
N GLY A 33 -13.38 -9.84 5.47
CA GLY A 33 -14.21 -11.04 5.25
C GLY A 33 -15.71 -10.80 5.11
N THR A 34 -16.51 -11.88 5.13
CA THR A 34 -17.91 -11.92 4.69
C THR A 34 -18.94 -11.78 5.82
N PRO A 35 -20.05 -11.03 5.61
CA PRO A 35 -20.18 -9.84 4.75
C PRO A 35 -19.80 -8.59 5.54
N SER A 36 -18.68 -7.96 5.18
CA SER A 36 -18.36 -6.60 5.64
C SER A 36 -18.57 -5.59 4.52
N TRP A 37 -19.56 -4.72 4.69
CA TRP A 37 -19.83 -3.53 3.86
C TRP A 37 -18.80 -2.43 4.08
N VAL A 38 -17.91 -2.61 5.06
CA VAL A 38 -17.06 -1.57 5.62
C VAL A 38 -15.66 -2.14 5.80
N TRP A 39 -14.72 -1.68 4.99
CA TRP A 39 -13.31 -2.05 5.12
C TRP A 39 -12.64 -1.00 6.01
N PRO A 40 -11.98 -1.38 7.11
CA PRO A 40 -11.25 -0.43 7.94
C PRO A 40 -10.09 0.18 7.16
N ARG A 41 -9.85 1.48 7.38
CA ARG A 41 -8.64 2.16 6.92
C ARG A 41 -7.43 1.57 7.62
N VAL A 42 -6.38 1.31 6.85
CA VAL A 42 -5.15 0.67 7.33
C VAL A 42 -3.88 1.45 7.00
N GLY A 43 -4.03 2.58 6.29
CA GLY A 43 -2.98 3.56 6.08
C GLY A 43 -3.50 4.75 5.30
N GLY A 44 -2.75 5.85 5.37
CA GLY A 44 -3.00 7.04 4.59
C GLY A 44 -2.58 6.93 3.11
N PRO A 45 -2.48 8.07 2.41
CA PRO A 45 -2.16 8.10 0.99
C PRO A 45 -0.82 7.43 0.70
N GLY A 46 -0.75 6.67 -0.38
CA GLY A 46 0.49 6.10 -0.91
C GLY A 46 0.54 6.25 -2.42
N ALA A 47 1.75 6.46 -2.97
CA ALA A 47 1.91 6.59 -4.42
C ALA A 47 1.62 5.27 -5.16
N ALA A 48 1.94 4.15 -4.52
CA ALA A 48 1.57 2.81 -4.96
C ALA A 48 1.63 1.82 -3.79
N PHE A 49 0.95 0.69 -3.93
CA PHE A 49 0.94 -0.40 -2.95
C PHE A 49 1.21 -1.74 -3.62
N ALA A 50 1.74 -2.69 -2.85
CA ALA A 50 1.86 -4.09 -3.23
C ALA A 50 1.64 -4.98 -2.01
N VAL A 51 1.13 -6.19 -2.22
CA VAL A 51 0.91 -7.18 -1.17
C VAL A 51 1.53 -8.49 -1.59
N ASN A 52 2.19 -9.15 -0.64
CA ASN A 52 2.69 -10.51 -0.82
C ASN A 52 2.34 -11.37 0.40
N ASP A 53 2.93 -12.55 0.52
CA ASP A 53 2.65 -13.50 1.60
C ASP A 53 3.06 -12.96 2.98
N VAL A 54 3.94 -11.96 3.01
CA VAL A 54 4.53 -11.40 4.21
C VAL A 54 3.76 -10.19 4.71
N ALA A 55 3.46 -9.20 3.86
CA ALA A 55 2.87 -7.93 4.30
C ALA A 55 2.24 -7.13 3.16
N LEU A 56 1.58 -6.03 3.56
CA LEU A 56 1.28 -4.91 2.69
C LEU A 56 2.47 -3.94 2.71
N TYR A 57 2.85 -3.47 1.53
CA TYR A 57 3.90 -2.47 1.31
C TYR A 57 3.32 -1.28 0.56
N GLY A 58 3.91 -0.11 0.79
CA GLY A 58 3.52 1.13 0.13
C GLY A 58 4.71 2.01 -0.18
N ILE A 59 4.62 2.76 -1.27
CA ILE A 59 5.50 3.89 -1.55
C ILE A 59 4.87 5.13 -0.90
N SER A 60 5.67 5.91 -0.16
CA SER A 60 5.22 7.18 0.43
C SER A 60 4.67 8.15 -0.64
N PRO A 61 3.78 9.10 -0.28
CA PRO A 61 3.18 10.04 -1.25
C PRO A 61 4.19 10.79 -2.12
N ASP A 62 5.34 11.13 -1.55
CA ASP A 62 6.44 11.83 -2.24
C ASP A 62 7.32 10.91 -3.09
N GLY A 63 7.08 9.60 -3.08
CA GLY A 63 7.86 8.63 -3.83
C GLY A 63 9.25 8.31 -3.24
N GLN A 64 9.56 8.74 -2.02
CA GLN A 64 10.92 8.70 -1.47
C GLN A 64 11.19 7.51 -0.53
N ALA A 65 10.16 6.86 -0.03
CA ALA A 65 10.28 5.79 0.96
C ALA A 65 9.44 4.57 0.61
N VAL A 66 9.98 3.39 0.96
CA VAL A 66 9.26 2.13 0.96
C VAL A 66 8.84 1.83 2.40
N MET A 67 7.55 1.64 2.61
CA MET A 67 6.94 1.42 3.90
C MET A 67 6.35 0.01 3.96
N ARG A 68 6.52 -0.68 5.08
CA ARG A 68 5.88 -1.96 5.39
C ARG A 68 4.86 -1.78 6.49
N ARG A 69 3.64 -2.27 6.28
CA ARG A 69 2.60 -2.26 7.31
C ARG A 69 2.78 -3.41 8.29
N HIS A 70 2.57 -3.15 9.57
CA HIS A 70 2.42 -4.18 10.59
C HIS A 70 1.02 -4.80 10.53
N HIS A 71 0.92 -6.13 10.60
CA HIS A 71 -0.37 -6.83 10.57
C HIS A 71 -1.07 -6.71 11.93
N GLY A 72 -2.41 -6.58 11.93
CA GLY A 72 -3.20 -6.48 13.17
C GLY A 72 -3.10 -5.16 13.95
N THR A 73 -2.32 -4.18 13.50
CA THR A 73 -2.02 -2.97 14.32
C THR A 73 -2.65 -1.67 13.84
N GLY A 74 -3.70 -1.70 13.02
CA GLY A 74 -4.31 -0.47 12.47
C GLY A 74 -3.37 0.23 11.48
N GLU A 75 -3.07 1.52 11.67
CA GLU A 75 -2.27 2.31 10.71
C GLU A 75 -0.76 2.39 11.06
N LYS A 76 -0.18 1.33 11.63
CA LYS A 76 1.26 1.31 11.93
C LYS A 76 2.10 0.82 10.74
N TRP A 77 3.03 1.67 10.32
CA TRP A 77 3.96 1.43 9.22
C TRP A 77 5.40 1.65 9.68
N THR A 78 6.34 0.92 9.07
CA THR A 78 7.77 1.09 9.27
C THR A 78 8.45 1.31 7.93
N ARG A 79 9.35 2.29 7.86
CA ARG A 79 10.20 2.49 6.70
C ARG A 79 11.19 1.32 6.59
N ILE A 80 11.22 0.67 5.44
CA ILE A 80 12.13 -0.46 5.15
C ILE A 80 13.11 -0.15 4.01
N GLY A 81 12.95 1.00 3.36
CA GLY A 81 13.84 1.44 2.29
C GLY A 81 13.49 2.84 1.80
N GLY A 82 14.20 3.29 0.77
CA GLY A 82 13.99 4.57 0.14
C GLY A 82 15.14 4.95 -0.76
N LEU A 83 14.98 6.06 -1.46
CA LEU A 83 16.02 6.58 -2.31
C LEU A 83 17.08 7.37 -1.52
N PRO A 84 18.31 7.46 -2.04
CA PRO A 84 19.26 8.45 -1.59
C PRO A 84 18.70 9.88 -1.75
N PRO A 85 19.21 10.85 -0.97
CA PRO A 85 18.86 12.26 -1.18
C PRO A 85 19.15 12.71 -2.61
N GLY A 86 18.21 13.45 -3.22
CA GLY A 86 18.37 14.03 -4.56
C GLY A 86 17.80 13.16 -5.70
N GLU A 87 17.44 11.91 -5.42
CA GLU A 87 16.84 11.04 -6.42
C GLU A 87 15.34 11.34 -6.60
N LYS A 88 14.84 11.26 -7.84
CA LYS A 88 13.52 11.82 -8.18
C LYS A 88 12.34 11.13 -7.50
N LYS A 89 12.14 9.82 -7.68
CA LYS A 89 11.05 9.02 -7.07
C LYS A 89 11.09 7.54 -7.44
N ILE A 90 10.64 6.71 -6.51
CA ILE A 90 10.22 5.33 -6.78
C ILE A 90 8.85 5.42 -7.45
N LEU A 91 8.68 4.67 -8.55
CA LEU A 91 7.46 4.72 -9.36
C LEU A 91 6.66 3.43 -9.30
N HIS A 92 7.35 2.31 -9.12
CA HIS A 92 6.74 1.00 -9.18
C HIS A 92 7.16 0.18 -7.97
N ILE A 93 6.18 -0.54 -7.42
CA ILE A 93 6.37 -1.54 -6.38
C ILE A 93 5.60 -2.78 -6.81
N TRP A 94 6.25 -3.94 -6.76
CA TRP A 94 5.66 -5.22 -7.09
C TRP A 94 6.14 -6.27 -6.10
N ALA A 95 5.34 -7.29 -5.85
CA ALA A 95 5.66 -8.29 -4.86
C ALA A 95 5.13 -9.66 -5.31
N GLU A 96 5.94 -10.70 -5.08
CA GLU A 96 5.64 -12.09 -5.46
C GLU A 96 6.17 -13.03 -4.38
N GLY A 97 5.35 -14.00 -3.96
CA GLY A 97 5.70 -14.90 -2.85
C GLY A 97 6.11 -14.11 -1.61
N LYS A 98 7.41 -14.15 -1.25
CA LYS A 98 7.97 -13.37 -0.13
C LYS A 98 8.79 -12.15 -0.57
N GLU A 99 9.01 -12.00 -1.87
CA GLU A 99 9.89 -10.99 -2.44
C GLU A 99 9.17 -9.67 -2.69
N LEU A 100 9.96 -8.59 -2.71
CA LEU A 100 9.53 -7.23 -2.98
C LEU A 100 10.50 -6.57 -3.96
N TYR A 101 9.96 -6.01 -5.03
CA TYR A 101 10.69 -5.36 -6.10
C TYR A 101 10.29 -3.90 -6.19
N ILE A 102 11.28 -3.02 -6.34
CA ILE A 102 11.08 -1.58 -6.53
C ILE A 102 11.71 -1.11 -7.82
N GLY A 103 11.01 -0.25 -8.55
CA GLY A 103 11.47 0.33 -9.80
C GLY A 103 11.43 1.85 -9.74
N THR A 104 12.56 2.47 -10.07
CA THR A 104 12.61 3.85 -10.54
C THR A 104 12.49 3.82 -12.07
N ARG A 105 11.98 4.88 -12.69
CA ARG A 105 11.99 5.01 -14.14
C ARG A 105 13.09 5.99 -14.51
N ALA A 106 14.17 5.49 -15.09
CA ALA A 106 14.98 6.30 -15.98
C ALA A 106 14.22 6.41 -17.30
N ILE A 107 13.99 7.63 -17.75
CA ILE A 107 13.71 7.88 -19.16
C ILE A 107 14.87 8.79 -19.58
N ASP A 108 15.87 8.17 -20.17
CA ASP A 108 16.84 8.80 -21.05
C ASP A 108 16.15 9.33 -22.32
#